data_AF-A0A0Q7VYF5-F1
#
_entry.id   AF-A0A0Q7VYF5-F1
#
_cell.length_a   1.000
_cell.length_b   1.000
_cell.length_c   1.000
_cell.angle_alpha   90.00
_cell.angle_beta   90.00
_cell.angle_gamma   90.00
#
_symmetry.space_group_name_H-M   'P 1'
#
loop_
_entity.id
_entity.type
_entity.pdbx_description
1 polymer ?
#
loop_
_entity_poly.entity_id
_entity_poly.type
_entity_poly.pdbx_seq_one_letter_code
_entity_poly.pdbx_strand_id
1 'polypeptide(L)'
;MAYDADAAAVGISQVYWDKGLKYFTNGDDATTAIQNLYLDWKPPFDLGSLAAIIGALYADTYWAALPSDGQRMSVTQLANDLSAAIGVNLSDATRAAQFAFSRWYGLFVRGNMANSGEIPKQGTLTSSPDVLVNGSSPMIPRLIITNWNQDTWGPKPGLKNYAYGRSQSLNIGVPITQPTVRMYYTDAGFVPPPSSWIQVFTYDDQLESSPLVDINGGQTLVPGTRSASKLAFGVNFPGTGHYCMITAAASEYFANKPNAGQGNWDSATWLQCNGAAGWHNLDVSSTGEAFLKFYNQDDSAERFAFEAHCHQVDKGAKVSLAIDGLLRSTEAAITADYQVVSAEVEAPPHHVGELAVRFGKLPPGSSVTFYKYWVLPVGHPYHPHAARLVGDFDALASGQPVRVPMGDYTFIGPED
;
A
#
# COMPACT_ATOMS: atom_id res chain seq x y z
N MET A 1 13.32 -20.53 4.49
CA MET A 1 12.23 -21.54 4.41
C MET A 1 11.07 -20.88 3.71
N ALA A 2 10.68 -21.37 2.54
CA ALA A 2 9.48 -20.89 1.86
C ALA A 2 8.27 -21.26 2.75
N TYR A 3 7.58 -20.24 3.23
CA TYR A 3 6.34 -20.40 3.99
C TYR A 3 5.28 -20.85 2.98
N ASP A 4 4.80 -22.08 3.14
CA ASP A 4 3.77 -22.65 2.30
C ASP A 4 2.43 -21.97 2.61
N ALA A 5 2.13 -20.92 1.84
CA ALA A 5 0.94 -20.10 2.01
C ALA A 5 -0.36 -20.90 1.86
N ASP A 6 -0.31 -22.05 1.18
CA ASP A 6 -1.45 -22.95 1.02
C ASP A 6 -1.70 -23.82 2.26
N ALA A 7 -0.71 -23.98 3.16
CA ALA A 7 -0.85 -24.73 4.41
C ALA A 7 -1.38 -23.89 5.59
N ALA A 8 -1.38 -22.56 5.48
CA ALA A 8 -1.73 -21.64 6.57
C ALA A 8 -3.24 -21.33 6.69
N ALA A 9 -4.06 -21.77 5.73
CA ALA A 9 -5.52 -21.64 5.79
C ALA A 9 -6.19 -22.90 6.37
N VAL A 10 -5.69 -23.43 7.49
CA VAL A 10 -6.57 -24.17 8.40
C VAL A 10 -7.60 -23.14 8.85
N GLY A 11 -8.78 -23.14 8.22
CA GLY A 11 -9.78 -22.09 8.39
C GLY A 11 -10.08 -21.88 9.87
N ILE A 12 -9.77 -20.69 10.37
CA ILE A 12 -10.11 -20.27 11.72
C ILE A 12 -11.62 -20.51 11.91
N SER A 13 -11.99 -21.32 12.91
CA SER A 13 -13.39 -21.71 13.10
C SER A 13 -14.30 -20.50 13.27
N GLN A 14 -15.40 -20.49 12.51
CA GLN A 14 -16.45 -19.45 12.56
C GLN A 14 -16.92 -19.17 13.99
N VAL A 15 -17.02 -20.21 14.82
CA VAL A 15 -17.50 -20.10 16.20
C VAL A 15 -16.62 -19.16 17.03
N TYR A 16 -15.31 -19.12 16.79
CA TYR A 16 -14.40 -18.24 17.53
C TYR A 16 -14.39 -16.82 16.98
N TRP A 17 -14.63 -16.66 15.68
CA TRP A 17 -14.91 -15.35 15.08
C TRP A 17 -16.17 -14.70 15.65
N ASP A 18 -17.27 -15.45 15.74
CA ASP A 18 -18.54 -14.95 16.29
C ASP A 18 -18.37 -14.53 17.76
N LYS A 19 -17.57 -15.28 18.53
CA LYS A 19 -17.22 -14.93 19.91
C LYS A 19 -16.34 -13.68 19.98
N GLY A 20 -15.30 -13.59 19.15
CA GLY A 20 -14.47 -12.38 19.05
C GLY A 20 -15.30 -11.14 18.72
N LEU A 21 -16.19 -11.25 17.73
CA LEU A 21 -17.10 -10.18 17.35
C LEU A 21 -18.02 -9.79 18.50
N LYS A 22 -18.56 -10.77 19.23
CA LYS A 22 -19.39 -10.50 20.41
C LYS A 22 -18.62 -9.63 21.42
N TYR A 23 -17.37 -9.96 21.75
CA TYR A 23 -16.57 -9.16 22.70
C TYR A 23 -16.29 -7.75 22.17
N PHE A 24 -15.95 -7.63 20.89
CA PHE A 24 -15.79 -6.33 20.23
C PHE A 24 -17.08 -5.49 20.31
N THR A 25 -18.23 -6.06 19.97
CA THR A 25 -19.52 -5.36 20.00
C THR A 25 -19.99 -5.01 21.42
N ASN A 26 -19.52 -5.73 22.43
CA ASN A 26 -19.77 -5.41 23.84
C ASN A 26 -18.90 -4.24 24.34
N GLY A 27 -17.91 -3.81 23.55
CA GLY A 27 -16.97 -2.76 23.93
C GLY A 27 -15.82 -3.24 24.82
N ASP A 28 -15.55 -4.54 24.85
CA ASP A 28 -14.38 -5.08 25.55
C ASP A 28 -13.11 -4.54 24.88
N ASP A 29 -12.12 -4.10 25.66
CA ASP A 29 -10.79 -3.79 25.12
C ASP A 29 -10.10 -5.06 24.59
N ALA A 30 -9.07 -4.88 23.76
CA ALA A 30 -8.43 -6.00 23.07
C ALA A 30 -7.86 -7.05 24.04
N THR A 31 -7.23 -6.64 25.15
CA THR A 31 -6.67 -7.54 26.18
C THR A 31 -7.77 -8.36 26.87
N THR A 32 -8.89 -7.72 27.22
CA THR A 32 -10.06 -8.38 27.81
C THR A 32 -10.69 -9.36 26.83
N ALA A 33 -10.83 -8.98 25.56
CA ALA A 33 -11.34 -9.84 24.51
C ALA A 33 -10.43 -11.05 24.25
N ILE A 34 -9.10 -10.87 24.27
CA ILE A 34 -8.11 -11.96 24.20
C ILE A 34 -8.36 -12.97 25.33
N GLN A 35 -8.45 -12.48 26.58
CA GLN A 35 -8.64 -13.34 27.75
C GLN A 35 -9.96 -14.11 27.66
N ASN A 36 -11.05 -13.41 27.34
CA ASN A 36 -12.37 -14.01 27.24
C ASN A 36 -12.43 -15.05 26.11
N LEU A 37 -11.92 -14.73 24.92
CA LEU A 37 -11.90 -15.64 23.79
C LEU A 37 -11.04 -16.88 24.06
N TYR A 38 -9.92 -16.74 24.76
CA TYR A 38 -9.09 -17.86 25.20
C TYR A 38 -9.82 -18.80 26.17
N LEU A 39 -10.50 -18.25 27.20
CA LEU A 39 -11.28 -19.05 28.16
C LEU A 39 -12.44 -19.80 27.48
N ASP A 40 -12.99 -19.19 26.43
CA ASP A 40 -14.06 -19.74 25.62
C ASP A 40 -13.59 -20.78 24.58
N TRP A 41 -12.28 -20.91 24.37
CA TRP A 41 -11.66 -21.79 23.39
C TRP A 41 -11.32 -23.16 24.00
N LYS A 42 -12.07 -24.19 23.59
CA LYS A 42 -11.80 -25.56 24.06
C LYS A 42 -10.53 -26.11 23.40
N PRO A 43 -9.63 -26.77 24.15
CA PRO A 43 -8.45 -27.39 23.56
C PRO A 43 -8.78 -28.36 22.41
N PRO A 44 -7.93 -28.46 21.36
CA PRO A 44 -6.66 -27.75 21.20
C PRO A 44 -6.85 -26.27 20.82
N PHE A 45 -6.05 -25.42 21.45
CA PHE A 45 -6.03 -23.98 21.24
C PHE A 45 -4.97 -23.62 20.18
N ASP A 46 -5.32 -22.72 19.26
CA ASP A 46 -4.38 -22.16 18.28
C ASP A 46 -4.15 -20.68 18.54
N LEU A 47 -2.94 -20.35 19.01
CA LEU A 47 -2.54 -18.98 19.32
C LEU A 47 -2.49 -18.10 18.08
N GLY A 48 -2.15 -18.65 16.91
CA GLY A 48 -2.11 -17.91 15.65
C GLY A 48 -3.51 -17.45 15.23
N SER A 49 -4.49 -18.35 15.29
CA SER A 49 -5.89 -18.01 15.04
C SER A 49 -6.45 -16.99 16.03
N LEU A 50 -6.14 -17.10 17.32
CA LEU A 50 -6.54 -16.09 18.32
C LEU A 50 -5.99 -14.71 17.96
N ALA A 51 -4.69 -14.64 17.67
CA ALA A 51 -4.02 -13.41 17.27
C ALA A 51 -4.62 -12.81 15.99
N ALA A 52 -4.98 -13.64 15.01
CA ALA A 52 -5.62 -13.19 13.77
C ALA A 52 -7.03 -12.62 13.99
N ILE A 53 -7.86 -13.27 14.82
CA ILE A 53 -9.20 -12.76 15.18
C ILE A 53 -9.08 -11.37 15.82
N ILE A 54 -8.22 -11.27 16.83
CA ILE A 54 -8.05 -10.04 17.60
C ILE A 54 -7.42 -8.94 16.74
N GLY A 55 -6.36 -9.26 16.00
CA GLY A 55 -5.71 -8.31 15.10
C GLY A 55 -6.62 -7.74 14.01
N ALA A 56 -7.60 -8.52 13.55
CA ALA A 56 -8.57 -8.07 12.55
C ALA A 56 -9.69 -7.19 13.15
N LEU A 57 -10.31 -7.63 14.25
CA LEU A 57 -11.44 -6.92 14.88
C LEU A 57 -10.99 -5.63 15.57
N TYR A 58 -9.77 -5.62 16.12
CA TYR A 58 -9.17 -4.49 16.83
C TYR A 58 -8.05 -3.85 16.00
N ALA A 59 -8.19 -3.86 14.67
CA ALA A 59 -7.18 -3.35 13.75
C ALA A 59 -6.74 -1.91 14.06
N ASP A 60 -7.67 -1.01 14.39
CA ASP A 60 -7.34 0.36 14.82
C ASP A 60 -6.53 0.43 16.13
N THR A 61 -6.64 -0.56 17.03
CA THR A 61 -5.82 -0.64 18.25
C THR A 61 -4.36 -0.95 17.93
N TYR A 62 -4.12 -1.76 16.90
CA TYR A 62 -2.78 -2.23 16.56
C TYR A 62 -2.12 -1.44 15.44
N TRP A 63 -2.90 -0.71 14.63
CA TRP A 63 -2.38 0.13 13.56
C TRP A 63 -1.63 1.34 14.12
N ALA A 64 -0.35 1.46 13.78
CA ALA A 64 0.53 2.54 14.23
C ALA A 64 0.54 2.70 15.77
N ALA A 65 0.37 1.60 16.50
CA ALA A 65 0.27 1.61 17.97
C ALA A 65 1.55 2.09 18.66
N LEU A 66 2.70 1.86 18.03
CA LEU A 66 4.02 2.27 18.52
C LEU A 66 4.72 3.14 17.46
N PRO A 67 5.31 4.29 17.85
CA PRO A 67 6.04 5.14 16.91
C PRO A 67 7.17 4.41 16.15
N SER A 68 7.83 3.45 16.80
CA SER A 68 8.93 2.66 16.20
C SER A 68 8.47 1.67 15.13
N ASP A 69 7.18 1.32 15.09
CA ASP A 69 6.63 0.45 14.06
C ASP A 69 6.28 1.22 12.77
N GLY A 70 6.11 2.54 12.85
CA GLY A 70 5.59 3.35 11.76
C GLY A 70 4.11 3.08 11.49
N GLN A 71 3.67 3.26 10.24
CA GLN A 71 2.28 3.09 9.82
C GLN A 71 2.00 1.63 9.41
N ARG A 72 1.97 0.72 10.39
CA ARG A 72 1.64 -0.70 10.21
C ARG A 72 1.02 -1.31 11.47
N MET A 73 0.52 -2.54 11.38
CA MET A 73 0.08 -3.31 12.54
C MET A 73 1.26 -3.66 13.46
N SER A 74 1.15 -3.29 14.74
CA SER A 74 2.22 -3.50 15.74
C SER A 74 2.23 -4.93 16.26
N VAL A 75 3.16 -5.73 15.72
CA VAL A 75 3.48 -7.07 16.24
C VAL A 75 3.82 -7.02 17.73
N THR A 76 4.58 -6.02 18.15
CA THR A 76 5.03 -5.85 19.55
C THR A 76 3.84 -5.64 20.48
N GLN A 77 2.91 -4.75 20.11
CA GLN A 77 1.74 -4.46 20.94
C GLN A 77 0.85 -5.71 21.09
N LEU A 78 0.50 -6.38 19.97
CA LEU A 78 -0.32 -7.59 20.04
C LEU A 78 0.38 -8.73 20.83
N ALA A 79 1.68 -8.90 20.68
CA ALA A 79 2.43 -9.90 21.44
C ALA A 79 2.42 -9.63 22.96
N ASN A 80 2.52 -8.36 23.35
CA ASN A 80 2.43 -7.95 24.74
C ASN A 80 1.02 -8.19 25.31
N ASP A 81 -0.03 -7.83 24.56
CA ASP A 81 -1.43 -8.04 24.99
C ASP A 81 -1.73 -9.54 25.13
N LEU A 82 -1.29 -10.37 24.19
CA LEU A 82 -1.40 -11.83 24.28
C LEU A 82 -0.69 -12.38 25.53
N SER A 83 0.57 -11.97 25.76
CA SER A 83 1.33 -12.43 26.93
C SER A 83 0.65 -12.01 28.24
N ALA A 84 0.17 -10.76 28.33
CA ALA A 84 -0.48 -10.22 29.51
C ALA A 84 -1.83 -10.89 29.81
N ALA A 85 -2.65 -11.13 28.78
CA ALA A 85 -4.01 -11.65 28.94
C ALA A 85 -4.04 -13.13 29.33
N ILE A 86 -3.15 -13.96 28.77
CA ILE A 86 -3.24 -15.42 28.88
C ILE A 86 -1.96 -16.10 29.38
N GLY A 87 -0.92 -15.32 29.73
CA GLY A 87 0.30 -15.84 30.36
C GLY A 87 1.19 -16.66 29.44
N VAL A 88 1.02 -16.56 28.12
CA VAL A 88 1.95 -17.16 27.14
C VAL A 88 3.28 -16.43 27.17
N ASN A 89 4.37 -17.14 26.86
CA ASN A 89 5.68 -16.51 26.77
C ASN A 89 5.72 -15.55 25.57
N LEU A 90 6.51 -14.49 25.68
CA LEU A 90 6.56 -13.43 24.68
C LEU A 90 7.05 -13.92 23.30
N SER A 91 7.89 -14.96 23.26
CA SER A 91 8.41 -15.47 21.99
C SER A 91 7.34 -16.16 21.14
N ASP A 92 6.46 -16.95 21.77
CA ASP A 92 5.33 -17.58 21.08
C ASP A 92 4.24 -16.56 20.76
N ALA A 93 3.99 -15.59 21.64
CA ALA A 93 3.09 -14.46 21.37
C ALA A 93 3.56 -13.64 20.17
N THR A 94 4.87 -13.39 20.07
CA THR A 94 5.48 -12.68 18.93
C THR A 94 5.28 -13.47 17.63
N ARG A 95 5.51 -14.79 17.64
CA ARG A 95 5.29 -15.64 16.46
C ARG A 95 3.82 -15.61 16.01
N ALA A 96 2.88 -15.64 16.95
CA ALA A 96 1.46 -15.57 16.64
C ALA A 96 1.02 -14.20 16.10
N ALA A 97 1.55 -13.11 16.67
CA ALA A 97 1.30 -11.77 16.17
C ALA A 97 1.91 -11.55 14.76
N GLN A 98 3.11 -12.08 14.50
CA GLN A 98 3.71 -12.08 13.16
C GLN A 98 2.87 -12.86 12.16
N PHE A 99 2.34 -14.02 12.55
CA PHE A 99 1.40 -14.78 11.74
C PHE A 99 0.16 -13.96 11.42
N ALA A 100 -0.48 -13.37 12.44
CA ALA A 100 -1.68 -12.55 12.29
C ALA A 100 -1.48 -11.36 11.35
N PHE A 101 -0.31 -10.71 11.37
CA PHE A 101 -0.03 -9.52 10.57
C PHE A 101 0.77 -9.79 9.28
N SER A 102 1.06 -11.05 8.96
CA SER A 102 1.64 -11.44 7.66
C SER A 102 0.65 -11.34 6.50
N ARG A 103 -0.64 -11.18 6.81
CA ARG A 103 -1.74 -11.01 5.86
C ARG A 103 -2.68 -9.92 6.36
N TRP A 104 -3.32 -9.24 5.41
CA TRP A 104 -4.40 -8.31 5.72
C TRP A 104 -5.74 -9.04 5.95
N TYR A 105 -6.39 -8.73 7.07
CA TYR A 105 -7.75 -9.15 7.39
C TYR A 105 -8.65 -7.92 7.45
N GLY A 106 -9.61 -7.82 6.54
CA GLY A 106 -10.48 -6.64 6.42
C GLY A 106 -10.83 -6.35 4.96
N LEU A 107 -11.13 -5.08 4.66
CA LEU A 107 -11.23 -4.62 3.27
C LEU A 107 -9.84 -4.52 2.67
N PHE A 108 -9.56 -5.35 1.69
CA PHE A 108 -8.28 -5.42 1.01
C PHE A 108 -8.33 -4.68 -0.32
N VAL A 109 -7.33 -3.84 -0.56
CA VAL A 109 -7.09 -3.12 -1.81
C VAL A 109 -5.74 -3.59 -2.34
N ARG A 110 -5.72 -4.15 -3.55
CA ARG A 110 -4.49 -4.74 -4.12
C ARG A 110 -3.45 -3.67 -4.42
N GLY A 111 -2.19 -3.93 -4.09
CA GLY A 111 -1.07 -3.08 -4.53
C GLY A 111 -0.75 -3.22 -6.03
N ASN A 112 -1.01 -4.41 -6.58
CA ASN A 112 -0.83 -4.78 -8.00
C ASN A 112 -1.65 -6.04 -8.31
N MET A 113 -1.64 -6.50 -9.56
CA MET A 113 -2.43 -7.65 -10.00
C MET A 113 -2.11 -8.99 -9.32
N ALA A 114 -0.89 -9.16 -8.81
CA ALA A 114 -0.44 -10.39 -8.17
C ALA A 114 -0.67 -10.40 -6.64
N ASN A 115 -0.95 -9.25 -6.03
CA ASN A 115 -1.11 -9.16 -4.59
C ASN A 115 -2.43 -9.80 -4.11
N SER A 116 -2.34 -10.77 -3.20
CA SER A 116 -3.49 -11.53 -2.66
C SER A 116 -3.76 -11.30 -1.17
N GLY A 117 -3.13 -10.29 -0.58
CA GLY A 117 -3.35 -9.87 0.80
C GLY A 117 -2.12 -10.04 1.69
N GLU A 118 -1.01 -10.54 1.17
CA GLU A 118 0.25 -10.65 1.90
C GLU A 118 0.77 -9.27 2.30
N ILE A 119 1.29 -9.18 3.52
CA ILE A 119 1.87 -7.98 4.10
C ILE A 119 3.26 -8.33 4.65
N PRO A 120 4.32 -7.60 4.29
CA PRO A 120 4.35 -6.45 3.37
C PRO A 120 3.99 -6.81 1.92
N LYS A 121 3.39 -5.87 1.20
CA LYS A 121 3.08 -5.99 -0.23
C LYS A 121 4.35 -6.23 -1.02
N GLN A 122 4.26 -7.09 -2.03
CA GLN A 122 5.38 -7.47 -2.90
C GLN A 122 5.20 -6.88 -4.30
N GLY A 123 6.31 -6.62 -5.00
CA GLY A 123 6.30 -6.06 -6.35
C GLY A 123 6.05 -4.54 -6.39
N THR A 124 5.52 -4.04 -7.51
CA THR A 124 5.16 -2.62 -7.67
C THR A 124 4.10 -2.21 -6.66
N LEU A 125 4.28 -1.03 -6.07
CA LEU A 125 3.41 -0.51 -5.01
C LEU A 125 2.42 0.55 -5.51
N THR A 126 2.57 0.97 -6.77
CA THR A 126 1.87 2.09 -7.41
C THR A 126 1.11 1.70 -8.69
N SER A 127 0.82 0.40 -8.88
CA SER A 127 0.06 -0.16 -10.01
C SER A 127 -1.23 -0.83 -9.55
N SER A 128 -1.83 -0.29 -8.48
CA SER A 128 -3.04 -0.88 -7.90
C SER A 128 -4.13 -0.96 -8.96
N PRO A 129 -4.64 -2.16 -9.28
CA PRO A 129 -5.77 -2.26 -10.19
C PRO A 129 -7.03 -1.72 -9.53
N ASP A 130 -7.07 -1.60 -8.20
CA ASP A 130 -8.28 -1.25 -7.44
C ASP A 130 -8.54 0.25 -7.33
N VAL A 131 -7.73 1.06 -8.02
CA VAL A 131 -7.94 2.50 -8.19
C VAL A 131 -8.28 2.74 -9.66
N LEU A 132 -9.53 3.09 -9.93
CA LEU A 132 -10.04 3.16 -11.29
C LEU A 132 -10.39 4.60 -11.66
N VAL A 133 -10.03 5.00 -12.87
CA VAL A 133 -10.44 6.27 -13.48
C VAL A 133 -11.02 5.97 -14.86
N ASN A 134 -12.23 6.48 -15.13
CA ASN A 134 -13.04 6.14 -16.29
C ASN A 134 -13.66 7.37 -16.96
N GLY A 135 -12.80 8.25 -17.46
CA GLY A 135 -13.20 9.34 -18.36
C GLY A 135 -14.48 10.07 -17.95
N SER A 136 -15.36 10.29 -18.92
CA SER A 136 -16.57 11.12 -18.79
C SER A 136 -17.86 10.32 -18.65
N SER A 137 -17.82 9.03 -18.33
CA SER A 137 -19.02 8.19 -18.24
C SER A 137 -19.06 7.42 -16.93
N PRO A 138 -20.18 7.45 -16.19
CA PRO A 138 -20.28 6.71 -14.95
C PRO A 138 -20.37 5.20 -15.24
N MET A 139 -19.79 4.40 -14.34
CA MET A 139 -20.01 2.97 -14.26
C MET A 139 -20.80 2.61 -13.03
N ILE A 140 -21.55 1.51 -13.15
CA ILE A 140 -22.25 0.88 -12.03
C ILE A 140 -21.34 -0.15 -11.34
N PRO A 141 -21.49 -0.39 -10.02
CA PRO A 141 -20.70 -1.38 -9.29
C PRO A 141 -20.66 -2.76 -9.94
N ARG A 142 -21.77 -3.20 -10.55
CA ARG A 142 -21.84 -4.48 -11.26
C ARG A 142 -20.80 -4.61 -12.37
N LEU A 143 -20.61 -3.58 -13.18
CA LEU A 143 -19.62 -3.58 -14.26
C LEU A 143 -18.20 -3.57 -13.68
N ILE A 144 -17.99 -2.75 -12.65
CA ILE A 144 -16.69 -2.59 -12.00
C ILE A 144 -16.20 -3.91 -11.39
N ILE A 145 -17.10 -4.66 -10.76
CA ILE A 145 -16.79 -5.94 -10.11
C ILE A 145 -16.67 -7.07 -11.14
N THR A 146 -17.47 -7.06 -12.21
CA THR A 146 -17.37 -8.06 -13.29
C THR A 146 -15.99 -7.98 -13.97
N ASN A 147 -15.48 -6.77 -14.17
CA ASN A 147 -14.17 -6.50 -14.75
C ASN A 147 -13.06 -6.38 -13.69
N TRP A 148 -13.06 -7.28 -12.70
CA TRP A 148 -12.17 -7.22 -11.54
C TRP A 148 -10.68 -7.17 -11.88
N ASN A 149 -10.27 -7.81 -12.98
CA ASN A 149 -8.88 -7.93 -13.39
C ASN A 149 -8.44 -6.87 -14.39
N GLN A 150 -9.26 -5.85 -14.63
CA GLN A 150 -8.88 -4.68 -15.40
C GLN A 150 -8.34 -3.60 -14.45
N ASP A 151 -7.23 -2.98 -14.82
CA ASP A 151 -6.46 -2.03 -13.99
C ASP A 151 -6.81 -0.56 -14.26
N THR A 152 -7.18 -0.21 -15.50
CA THR A 152 -7.54 1.16 -15.87
C THR A 152 -8.65 1.23 -16.93
N TRP A 153 -9.40 2.34 -16.88
CA TRP A 153 -10.30 2.76 -17.96
C TRP A 153 -9.97 4.19 -18.42
N GLY A 154 -8.69 4.47 -18.61
CA GLY A 154 -8.17 5.67 -19.29
C GLY A 154 -8.70 7.04 -18.82
N PRO A 155 -7.89 7.87 -18.11
CA PRO A 155 -8.27 9.25 -17.84
C PRO A 155 -8.45 10.04 -19.14
N LYS A 156 -9.40 10.98 -19.15
CA LYS A 156 -9.55 11.97 -20.22
C LYS A 156 -9.01 13.31 -19.73
N PRO A 157 -7.87 13.80 -20.27
CA PRO A 157 -7.35 15.11 -19.92
C PRO A 157 -8.37 16.23 -20.18
N GLY A 158 -8.37 17.24 -19.31
CA GLY A 158 -9.24 18.42 -19.44
C GLY A 158 -10.72 18.19 -19.09
N LEU A 159 -11.10 17.01 -18.61
CA LEU A 159 -12.47 16.70 -18.15
C LEU A 159 -12.48 16.29 -16.67
N LYS A 160 -13.64 16.44 -16.04
CA LYS A 160 -13.92 15.81 -14.74
C LYS A 160 -14.09 14.32 -14.95
N ASN A 161 -13.15 13.55 -14.43
CA ASN A 161 -13.12 12.12 -14.60
C ASN A 161 -13.93 11.42 -13.50
N TYR A 162 -14.67 10.38 -13.87
CA TYR A 162 -15.27 9.47 -12.91
C TYR A 162 -14.20 8.53 -12.34
N ALA A 163 -14.04 8.52 -11.02
CA ALA A 163 -13.09 7.67 -10.33
C ALA A 163 -13.78 6.75 -9.31
N TYR A 164 -13.21 5.57 -9.09
CA TYR A 164 -13.78 4.52 -8.23
C TYR A 164 -12.69 3.79 -7.47
N GLY A 165 -13.00 3.42 -6.23
CA GLY A 165 -12.20 2.48 -5.45
C GLY A 165 -12.85 1.09 -5.45
N ARG A 166 -12.03 0.04 -5.51
CA ARG A 166 -12.43 -1.35 -5.28
C ARG A 166 -11.83 -1.91 -4.01
N SER A 167 -12.46 -2.94 -3.48
CA SER A 167 -11.86 -3.76 -2.43
C SER A 167 -12.42 -5.17 -2.42
N GLN A 168 -11.75 -6.10 -1.75
CA GLN A 168 -12.29 -7.41 -1.44
C GLN A 168 -12.30 -7.60 0.07
N SER A 169 -13.38 -8.12 0.62
CA SER A 169 -13.39 -8.56 2.02
C SER A 169 -12.51 -9.80 2.15
N LEU A 170 -11.29 -9.63 2.67
CA LEU A 170 -10.43 -10.72 3.13
C LEU A 170 -10.63 -11.02 4.61
N ASN A 171 -11.61 -10.39 5.25
CA ASN A 171 -11.97 -10.72 6.61
C ASN A 171 -12.33 -12.20 6.70
N ILE A 172 -11.96 -12.87 7.79
CA ILE A 172 -12.33 -14.26 8.02
C ILE A 172 -13.52 -14.26 8.97
N GLY A 173 -14.51 -15.07 8.67
CA GLY A 173 -15.62 -15.37 9.56
C GLY A 173 -16.68 -14.29 9.73
N VAL A 174 -16.36 -12.99 9.75
CA VAL A 174 -17.38 -11.96 10.02
C VAL A 174 -17.62 -11.03 8.84
N PRO A 175 -18.90 -10.65 8.57
CA PRO A 175 -19.20 -9.67 7.55
C PRO A 175 -18.71 -8.28 7.97
N ILE A 176 -18.39 -7.47 6.98
CA ILE A 176 -18.17 -6.04 7.13
C ILE A 176 -19.48 -5.34 6.78
N THR A 177 -19.99 -4.52 7.69
CA THR A 177 -21.33 -3.92 7.63
C THR A 177 -21.31 -2.44 7.28
N GLN A 178 -20.18 -1.76 7.49
CA GLN A 178 -20.02 -0.33 7.21
C GLN A 178 -18.81 -0.06 6.30
N PRO A 179 -18.70 -0.73 5.14
CA PRO A 179 -17.55 -0.56 4.27
C PRO A 179 -17.63 0.79 3.54
N THR A 180 -16.56 1.58 3.63
CA THR A 180 -16.45 2.87 2.96
C THR A 180 -15.11 2.99 2.25
N VAL A 181 -15.02 3.95 1.35
CA VAL A 181 -13.78 4.25 0.64
C VAL A 181 -13.63 5.75 0.46
N ARG A 182 -12.38 6.23 0.56
CA ARG A 182 -11.96 7.60 0.22
C ARG A 182 -10.96 7.54 -0.92
N MET A 183 -10.95 8.59 -1.73
CA MET A 183 -9.98 8.74 -2.80
C MET A 183 -9.21 10.05 -2.66
N TYR A 184 -7.95 10.01 -3.03
CA TYR A 184 -7.05 11.16 -3.04
C TYR A 184 -6.28 11.19 -4.36
N TYR A 185 -5.75 12.35 -4.70
CA TYR A 185 -4.72 12.44 -5.72
C TYR A 185 -3.56 13.33 -5.28
N THR A 186 -2.45 13.20 -5.98
CA THR A 186 -1.24 13.99 -5.76
C THR A 186 -0.45 14.03 -7.07
N ASP A 187 0.53 14.93 -7.12
CA ASP A 187 1.40 15.08 -8.28
C ASP A 187 2.22 13.80 -8.50
N ALA A 188 2.74 13.62 -9.72
CA ALA A 188 3.64 12.52 -10.02
C ALA A 188 4.86 12.52 -9.09
N GLY A 189 5.19 11.36 -8.54
CA GLY A 189 6.30 11.24 -7.61
C GLY A 189 6.35 9.95 -6.83
N PHE A 190 7.29 9.92 -5.89
CA PHE A 190 7.62 8.76 -5.08
C PHE A 190 7.09 8.91 -3.66
N VAL A 191 5.92 8.31 -3.43
CA VAL A 191 5.22 8.25 -2.12
C VAL A 191 5.18 9.61 -1.44
N PRO A 192 4.54 10.61 -2.08
CA PRO A 192 4.23 11.86 -1.43
C PRO A 192 3.55 11.62 -0.08
N PRO A 193 3.89 12.41 0.97
CA PRO A 193 3.26 12.28 2.27
C PRO A 193 1.75 12.54 2.18
N PRO A 194 0.92 11.91 3.03
CA PRO A 194 -0.51 12.17 3.07
C PRO A 194 -0.89 13.65 3.26
N SER A 195 -0.01 14.46 3.87
CA SER A 195 -0.19 15.92 3.99
C SER A 195 -0.18 16.67 2.65
N SER A 196 0.35 16.07 1.59
CA SER A 196 0.38 16.63 0.23
C SER A 196 -0.73 16.11 -0.67
N TRP A 197 -1.57 15.19 -0.17
CA TRP A 197 -2.64 14.61 -0.94
C TRP A 197 -3.85 15.52 -0.96
N ILE A 198 -4.51 15.56 -2.10
CA ILE A 198 -5.73 16.32 -2.33
C ILE A 198 -6.90 15.36 -2.25
N GLN A 199 -7.81 15.59 -1.30
CA GLN A 199 -9.05 14.82 -1.16
C GLN A 199 -9.89 14.94 -2.44
N VAL A 200 -10.29 13.80 -2.99
CA VAL A 200 -11.27 13.73 -4.07
C VAL A 200 -12.65 13.52 -3.46
N PHE A 201 -13.60 14.38 -3.80
CA PHE A 201 -14.98 14.26 -3.36
C PHE A 201 -15.79 13.41 -4.37
N THR A 202 -16.98 12.98 -3.96
CA THR A 202 -17.96 12.38 -4.88
C THR A 202 -18.20 13.29 -6.08
N TYR A 203 -18.66 12.75 -7.20
CA TYR A 203 -18.73 13.49 -8.47
C TYR A 203 -19.60 14.78 -8.40
N ASP A 204 -20.55 14.83 -7.47
CA ASP A 204 -21.39 15.99 -7.13
C ASP A 204 -20.76 16.96 -6.09
N ASP A 205 -19.51 16.72 -5.72
CA ASP A 205 -18.70 17.45 -4.74
C ASP A 205 -19.33 17.51 -3.33
N GLN A 206 -20.16 16.53 -2.95
CA GLN A 206 -20.89 16.54 -1.67
C GLN A 206 -20.21 15.72 -0.55
N LEU A 207 -19.55 14.60 -0.87
CA LEU A 207 -19.09 13.64 0.12
C LEU A 207 -17.60 13.32 -0.05
N GLU A 208 -16.87 13.22 1.06
CA GLU A 208 -15.46 12.79 1.09
C GLU A 208 -15.29 11.27 0.93
N SER A 209 -16.37 10.52 1.11
CA SER A 209 -16.37 9.06 1.04
C SER A 209 -17.58 8.52 0.30
N SER A 210 -17.43 7.30 -0.21
CA SER A 210 -18.51 6.50 -0.77
C SER A 210 -18.64 5.20 0.02
N PRO A 211 -19.87 4.69 0.25
CA PRO A 211 -20.06 3.29 0.63
C PRO A 211 -19.46 2.38 -0.44
N LEU A 212 -18.90 1.25 -0.01
CA LEU A 212 -18.57 0.13 -0.88
C LEU A 212 -19.75 -0.83 -0.91
N VAL A 213 -20.08 -1.35 -2.09
CA VAL A 213 -21.18 -2.29 -2.27
C VAL A 213 -20.75 -3.50 -3.08
N ASP A 214 -21.42 -4.62 -2.83
CA ASP A 214 -21.26 -5.84 -3.63
C ASP A 214 -21.83 -5.67 -5.06
N ILE A 215 -21.78 -6.76 -5.83
CA ILE A 215 -22.25 -6.79 -7.23
C ILE A 215 -23.75 -6.47 -7.39
N ASN A 216 -24.54 -6.64 -6.33
CA ASN A 216 -25.99 -6.42 -6.28
C ASN A 216 -26.36 -5.10 -5.58
N GLY A 217 -25.38 -4.33 -5.10
CA GLY A 217 -25.61 -3.06 -4.37
C GLY A 217 -25.79 -3.21 -2.86
N GLY A 218 -25.57 -4.40 -2.29
CA GLY A 218 -25.59 -4.67 -0.86
C GLY A 218 -24.36 -4.09 -0.15
N GLN A 219 -24.55 -3.52 1.05
CA GLN A 219 -23.46 -2.92 1.85
C GLN A 219 -22.84 -3.89 2.86
N THR A 220 -23.45 -5.05 3.09
CA THR A 220 -22.89 -6.09 3.95
C THR A 220 -21.99 -7.01 3.12
N LEU A 221 -20.69 -6.98 3.39
CA LEU A 221 -19.68 -7.75 2.65
C LEU A 221 -19.24 -8.95 3.48
N VAL A 222 -19.79 -10.12 3.17
CA VAL A 222 -19.33 -11.39 3.75
C VAL A 222 -17.91 -11.71 3.28
N PRO A 223 -17.15 -12.56 4.00
CA PRO A 223 -15.82 -13.02 3.58
C PRO A 223 -15.75 -13.41 2.10
N GLY A 224 -14.71 -12.95 1.41
CA GLY A 224 -14.46 -13.19 -0.02
C GLY A 224 -15.19 -12.24 -0.99
N THR A 225 -16.15 -11.44 -0.51
CA THR A 225 -16.96 -10.56 -1.37
C THR A 225 -16.12 -9.44 -1.97
N ARG A 226 -16.19 -9.29 -3.30
CA ARG A 226 -15.66 -8.13 -4.03
C ARG A 226 -16.64 -6.97 -3.96
N SER A 227 -16.12 -5.76 -3.82
CA SER A 227 -16.91 -4.55 -3.73
C SER A 227 -16.30 -3.40 -4.52
N ALA A 228 -17.13 -2.42 -4.84
CA ALA A 228 -16.76 -1.19 -5.52
C ALA A 228 -17.52 0.00 -4.93
N SER A 229 -17.01 1.20 -5.12
CA SER A 229 -17.67 2.40 -4.64
C SER A 229 -19.06 2.54 -5.27
N LYS A 230 -20.08 2.74 -4.43
CA LYS A 230 -21.47 2.95 -4.86
C LYS A 230 -21.61 4.28 -5.60
N LEU A 231 -20.97 5.32 -5.08
CA LEU A 231 -20.90 6.64 -5.68
C LEU A 231 -19.54 6.79 -6.36
N ALA A 232 -19.56 7.47 -7.51
CA ALA A 232 -18.33 7.83 -8.19
C ALA A 232 -17.70 9.05 -7.53
N PHE A 233 -16.38 9.10 -7.56
CA PHE A 233 -15.59 10.28 -7.25
C PHE A 233 -15.38 11.10 -8.51
N GLY A 234 -15.19 12.41 -8.35
CA GLY A 234 -14.97 13.34 -9.45
C GLY A 234 -13.59 13.97 -9.37
N VAL A 235 -12.67 13.59 -10.25
CA VAL A 235 -11.30 14.12 -10.24
C VAL A 235 -11.01 14.97 -11.48
N ASN A 236 -10.50 16.18 -11.23
CA ASN A 236 -10.01 17.09 -12.26
C ASN A 236 -8.49 17.16 -12.14
N PHE A 237 -7.77 16.60 -13.11
CA PHE A 237 -6.33 16.73 -13.17
C PHE A 237 -5.94 18.13 -13.70
N PRO A 238 -5.12 18.90 -12.98
CA PRO A 238 -4.71 20.24 -13.40
C PRO A 238 -3.71 20.18 -14.57
N GLY A 239 -4.22 19.99 -15.79
CA GLY A 239 -3.45 20.03 -17.03
C GLY A 239 -3.11 18.66 -17.62
N THR A 240 -2.16 18.65 -18.55
CA THR A 240 -1.55 17.45 -19.11
C THR A 240 -0.35 17.08 -18.27
N GLY A 241 -0.39 15.95 -17.59
CA GLY A 241 0.68 15.54 -16.70
C GLY A 241 0.38 14.19 -16.07
N HIS A 242 1.37 13.66 -15.39
CA HIS A 242 1.29 12.41 -14.66
C HIS A 242 0.74 12.66 -13.26
N TYR A 243 -0.14 11.79 -12.78
CA TYR A 243 -0.74 11.91 -11.45
C TYR A 243 -0.75 10.57 -10.72
N CYS A 244 -0.85 10.67 -9.41
CA CYS A 244 -0.93 9.54 -8.51
C CYS A 244 -2.31 9.54 -7.86
N MET A 245 -3.12 8.51 -8.09
CA MET A 245 -4.40 8.32 -7.42
C MET A 245 -4.25 7.33 -6.27
N ILE A 246 -4.82 7.67 -5.12
CA ILE A 246 -4.81 6.82 -3.93
C ILE A 246 -6.25 6.46 -3.55
N THR A 247 -6.46 5.21 -3.19
CA THR A 247 -7.70 4.72 -2.57
C THR A 247 -7.39 4.23 -1.16
N ALA A 248 -8.24 4.60 -0.19
CA ALA A 248 -8.18 4.11 1.19
C ALA A 248 -9.57 3.57 1.59
N ALA A 249 -9.68 2.24 1.70
CA ALA A 249 -10.88 1.55 2.16
C ALA A 249 -10.91 1.49 3.70
N ALA A 250 -12.08 1.66 4.29
CA ALA A 250 -12.30 1.69 5.73
C ALA A 250 -13.53 0.86 6.12
N SER A 251 -13.55 0.38 7.35
CA SER A 251 -14.65 -0.41 7.93
C SER A 251 -14.84 -0.06 9.39
N GLU A 252 -15.82 -0.67 10.04
CA GLU A 252 -16.04 -0.56 11.49
C GLU A 252 -14.85 -1.06 12.34
N TYR A 253 -13.92 -1.85 11.77
CA TYR A 253 -12.75 -2.39 12.48
C TYR A 253 -11.45 -1.59 12.20
N PHE A 254 -11.43 -0.85 11.09
CA PHE A 254 -10.26 -0.11 10.64
C PHE A 254 -10.67 1.18 9.93
N ALA A 255 -10.45 2.33 10.57
CA ALA A 255 -10.89 3.63 10.07
C ALA A 255 -10.13 4.09 8.81
N ASN A 256 -8.91 3.57 8.61
CA ASN A 256 -7.99 3.84 7.50
C ASN A 256 -7.99 5.31 7.02
N LYS A 257 -7.84 6.25 7.96
CA LYS A 257 -7.68 7.65 7.61
C LYS A 257 -6.18 7.91 7.41
N PRO A 258 -5.71 8.27 6.19
CA PRO A 258 -4.32 8.65 6.01
C PRO A 258 -3.96 9.77 6.99
N ASN A 259 -3.06 9.47 7.92
CA ASN A 259 -2.50 10.48 8.82
C ASN A 259 -1.26 11.07 8.16
N ALA A 260 -0.92 12.31 8.49
CA ALA A 260 0.29 12.95 8.01
C ALA A 260 1.52 12.41 8.75
N GLY A 261 1.72 11.08 8.74
CA GLY A 261 2.84 10.40 9.39
C GLY A 261 4.14 11.18 9.21
N GLN A 262 4.92 11.33 10.27
CA GLN A 262 6.08 12.21 10.29
C GLN A 262 7.33 11.38 10.00
N GLY A 263 7.67 11.26 8.73
CA GLY A 263 8.97 10.71 8.33
C GLY A 263 8.91 9.71 7.19
N ASN A 264 10.11 9.36 6.72
CA ASN A 264 10.26 8.42 5.62
C ASN A 264 9.82 7.01 6.02
N TRP A 265 10.06 6.61 7.27
CA TRP A 265 9.66 5.30 7.79
C TRP A 265 8.14 5.11 7.80
N ASP A 266 7.39 6.13 8.24
CA ASP A 266 5.93 6.13 8.24
C ASP A 266 5.38 5.99 6.83
N SER A 267 5.94 6.73 5.87
CA SER A 267 5.51 6.66 4.47
C SER A 267 5.83 5.30 3.84
N ALA A 268 7.03 4.75 4.09
CA ALA A 268 7.44 3.46 3.58
C ALA A 268 6.56 2.33 4.11
N THR A 269 6.31 2.32 5.42
CA THR A 269 5.49 1.31 6.08
C THR A 269 4.01 1.45 5.72
N TRP A 270 3.47 2.66 5.60
CA TRP A 270 2.10 2.86 5.14
C TRP A 270 1.89 2.23 3.76
N LEU A 271 2.78 2.50 2.82
CA LEU A 271 2.70 1.98 1.46
C LEU A 271 2.75 0.45 1.42
N GLN A 272 3.73 -0.13 2.12
CA GLN A 272 4.04 -1.55 2.08
C GLN A 272 3.11 -2.38 2.98
N CYS A 273 2.57 -1.81 4.06
CA CYS A 273 1.84 -2.56 5.08
C CYS A 273 0.34 -2.21 5.20
N ASN A 274 -0.14 -1.14 4.56
CA ASN A 274 -1.58 -0.85 4.56
C ASN A 274 -2.31 -1.69 3.50
N GLY A 275 -2.85 -2.84 3.91
CA GLY A 275 -3.61 -3.71 3.02
C GLY A 275 -4.96 -3.14 2.58
N ALA A 276 -5.47 -2.09 3.23
CA ALA A 276 -6.70 -1.42 2.85
C ALA A 276 -6.46 -0.17 1.97
N ALA A 277 -5.25 0.03 1.46
CA ALA A 277 -4.94 1.14 0.57
C ALA A 277 -4.24 0.69 -0.72
N GLY A 278 -4.55 1.39 -1.80
CA GLY A 278 -3.99 1.17 -3.13
C GLY A 278 -3.56 2.48 -3.77
N TRP A 279 -2.49 2.42 -4.55
CA TRP A 279 -1.95 3.55 -5.29
C TRP A 279 -1.86 3.19 -6.75
N HIS A 280 -2.29 4.09 -7.63
CA HIS A 280 -2.21 3.91 -9.07
C HIS A 280 -1.66 5.15 -9.75
N ASN A 281 -0.59 4.97 -10.50
CA ASN A 281 0.00 6.00 -11.35
C ASN A 281 -0.78 6.11 -12.64
N LEU A 282 -1.31 7.30 -12.92
CA LEU A 282 -2.02 7.60 -14.16
C LEU A 282 -1.12 8.39 -15.08
N ASP A 283 -0.88 7.82 -16.26
CA ASP A 283 -0.20 8.49 -17.35
C ASP A 283 -1.20 9.34 -18.16
N VAL A 284 -0.82 10.60 -18.39
CA VAL A 284 -1.52 11.50 -19.33
C VAL A 284 -0.52 12.20 -20.28
N SER A 285 0.78 11.90 -20.23
CA SER A 285 1.82 12.59 -21.01
C SER A 285 2.66 11.65 -21.89
N SER A 286 2.89 12.08 -23.14
CA SER A 286 3.52 11.32 -24.23
C SER A 286 4.90 11.89 -24.64
N THR A 287 5.52 12.74 -23.81
CA THR A 287 6.65 13.59 -24.22
C THR A 287 8.03 12.97 -24.05
N GLY A 288 8.17 11.82 -23.37
CA GLY A 288 9.47 11.18 -23.14
C GLY A 288 10.35 11.85 -22.08
N GLU A 289 9.77 12.78 -21.33
CA GLU A 289 10.37 13.45 -20.17
C GLU A 289 9.30 13.73 -19.11
N ALA A 290 9.70 13.74 -17.84
CA ALA A 290 8.81 14.02 -16.72
C ALA A 290 9.57 14.57 -15.51
N PHE A 291 8.84 15.17 -14.58
CA PHE A 291 9.33 15.56 -13.25
C PHE A 291 8.61 14.70 -12.22
N LEU A 292 9.37 13.96 -11.42
CA LEU A 292 8.85 13.08 -10.38
C LEU A 292 9.21 13.67 -9.01
N LYS A 293 8.21 14.12 -8.26
CA LYS A 293 8.44 14.67 -6.91
C LYS A 293 8.95 13.61 -5.96
N PHE A 294 9.85 14.00 -5.06
CA PHE A 294 10.27 13.17 -3.96
C PHE A 294 10.48 13.99 -2.70
N TYR A 295 10.35 13.30 -1.57
CA TYR A 295 10.42 13.91 -0.25
C TYR A 295 11.50 13.25 0.60
N ASN A 296 12.24 14.05 1.36
CA ASN A 296 12.83 13.63 2.61
C ASN A 296 11.96 14.21 3.73
N GLN A 297 11.30 13.36 4.51
CA GLN A 297 10.38 13.80 5.55
C GLN A 297 11.02 13.86 6.94
N ASP A 298 12.22 13.31 7.08
CA ASP A 298 12.91 13.23 8.36
C ASP A 298 13.61 14.56 8.69
N ASP A 299 13.90 14.74 9.99
CA ASP A 299 14.66 15.89 10.54
C ASP A 299 16.16 15.82 10.20
N SER A 300 16.63 14.68 9.65
CA SER A 300 18.00 14.41 9.25
C SER A 300 18.17 14.47 7.73
N ALA A 301 19.42 14.68 7.30
CA ALA A 301 19.77 14.46 5.90
C ALA A 301 19.75 12.95 5.62
N GLU A 302 19.04 12.56 4.55
CA GLU A 302 18.78 11.16 4.24
C GLU A 302 19.27 10.80 2.83
N ARG A 303 19.71 9.55 2.67
CA ARG A 303 20.26 9.07 1.41
C ARG A 303 19.20 8.34 0.59
N PHE A 304 19.06 8.72 -0.67
CA PHE A 304 18.12 8.13 -1.61
C PHE A 304 18.83 7.62 -2.85
N ALA A 305 18.39 6.45 -3.32
CA ALA A 305 18.78 5.93 -4.63
C ALA A 305 17.60 6.04 -5.58
N PHE A 306 17.88 6.50 -6.80
CA PHE A 306 16.95 6.54 -7.91
C PHE A 306 17.45 5.61 -9.00
N GLU A 307 16.57 4.77 -9.53
CA GLU A 307 16.92 3.79 -10.55
C GLU A 307 15.93 3.84 -11.70
N ALA A 308 16.41 3.94 -12.93
CA ALA A 308 15.62 3.75 -14.13
C ALA A 308 15.85 2.32 -14.65
N HIS A 309 14.83 1.48 -14.52
CA HIS A 309 14.80 0.11 -15.00
C HIS A 309 14.21 0.14 -16.42
N CYS A 310 15.07 -0.02 -17.42
CA CYS A 310 14.72 0.08 -18.83
C CYS A 310 14.46 -1.32 -19.37
N HIS A 311 13.29 -1.55 -19.95
CA HIS A 311 12.91 -2.83 -20.54
C HIS A 311 12.53 -2.64 -22.02
N GLN A 312 13.25 -3.34 -22.90
CA GLN A 312 13.08 -3.31 -24.36
C GLN A 312 13.13 -1.90 -24.96
N VAL A 313 13.86 -0.98 -24.33
CA VAL A 313 14.14 0.35 -24.87
C VAL A 313 15.18 0.23 -25.99
N ASP A 314 15.02 1.02 -27.05
CA ASP A 314 15.91 0.98 -28.21
C ASP A 314 17.39 1.14 -27.83
N LYS A 315 18.25 0.28 -28.39
CA LYS A 315 19.70 0.37 -28.20
C LYS A 315 20.20 1.70 -28.76
N GLY A 316 20.96 2.43 -27.94
CA GLY A 316 21.44 3.78 -28.23
C GLY A 316 20.50 4.90 -27.79
N ALA A 317 19.26 4.60 -27.36
CA ALA A 317 18.43 5.57 -26.66
C ALA A 317 19.11 6.02 -25.37
N LYS A 318 18.81 7.24 -24.94
CA LYS A 318 19.45 7.85 -23.76
C LYS A 318 18.44 7.99 -22.65
N VAL A 319 18.84 7.55 -21.46
CA VAL A 319 18.11 7.78 -20.22
C VAL A 319 18.93 8.71 -19.33
N SER A 320 18.28 9.70 -18.74
CA SER A 320 18.92 10.66 -17.86
C SER A 320 18.13 10.89 -16.57
N LEU A 321 18.87 11.05 -15.47
CA LEU A 321 18.36 11.43 -14.16
C LEU A 321 19.04 12.74 -13.73
N ALA A 322 18.28 13.73 -13.28
CA ALA A 322 18.82 14.96 -12.72
C ALA A 322 17.97 15.46 -11.55
N ILE A 323 18.60 16.07 -10.57
CA ILE A 323 17.94 16.73 -9.43
C ILE A 323 18.64 18.06 -9.23
N ASP A 324 17.90 19.16 -9.31
CA ASP A 324 18.50 20.48 -9.17
C ASP A 324 19.22 20.62 -7.82
N GLY A 325 20.44 21.16 -7.86
CA GLY A 325 21.33 21.32 -6.70
C GLY A 325 21.88 20.03 -6.06
N LEU A 326 21.31 18.83 -6.32
CA LEU A 326 21.69 17.58 -5.65
C LEU A 326 22.34 16.54 -6.59
N LEU A 327 21.89 16.46 -7.84
CA LEU A 327 22.37 15.51 -8.84
C LEU A 327 22.55 16.18 -10.19
N ARG A 328 23.82 16.31 -10.62
CA ARG A 328 24.12 16.66 -12.01
C ARG A 328 23.55 15.59 -12.93
N SER A 329 22.98 16.01 -14.06
CA SER A 329 22.37 15.10 -15.03
C SER A 329 23.30 13.93 -15.36
N THR A 330 22.86 12.72 -15.04
CA THR A 330 23.46 11.48 -15.50
C THR A 330 22.90 11.20 -16.89
N GLU A 331 23.72 10.83 -17.86
CA GLU A 331 23.23 10.40 -19.18
C GLU A 331 23.84 9.04 -19.49
N ALA A 332 22.98 8.05 -19.75
CA ALA A 332 23.38 6.69 -20.05
C ALA A 332 22.71 6.21 -21.34
N ALA A 333 23.51 5.68 -22.26
CA ALA A 333 23.00 5.00 -23.45
C ALA A 333 22.54 3.58 -23.08
N ILE A 334 21.39 3.16 -23.63
CA ILE A 334 20.88 1.81 -23.47
C ILE A 334 21.64 0.86 -24.40
N THR A 335 22.16 -0.22 -23.84
CA THR A 335 22.99 -1.20 -24.56
C THR A 335 22.43 -2.61 -24.54
N ALA A 336 21.50 -2.89 -23.63
CA ALA A 336 20.88 -4.19 -23.43
C ALA A 336 19.36 -4.07 -23.34
N ASP A 337 18.68 -5.18 -23.60
CA ASP A 337 17.21 -5.25 -23.58
C ASP A 337 16.66 -5.04 -22.16
N TYR A 338 17.45 -5.29 -21.13
CA TYR A 338 17.21 -4.83 -19.77
C TYR A 338 18.45 -4.13 -19.23
N GLN A 339 18.30 -2.89 -18.76
CA GLN A 339 19.39 -2.10 -18.19
C GLN A 339 18.89 -1.23 -17.04
N VAL A 340 19.65 -1.17 -15.95
CA VAL A 340 19.39 -0.27 -14.82
C VAL A 340 20.36 0.89 -14.87
N VAL A 341 19.84 2.12 -14.84
CA VAL A 341 20.62 3.35 -14.68
C VAL A 341 20.32 3.90 -13.29
N SER A 342 21.33 4.05 -12.44
CA SER A 342 21.14 4.47 -11.05
C SER A 342 21.92 5.72 -10.69
N ALA A 343 21.38 6.47 -9.72
CA ALA A 343 22.04 7.58 -9.08
C ALA A 343 21.66 7.61 -7.59
N GLU A 344 22.60 8.00 -6.74
CA GLU A 344 22.34 8.22 -5.31
C GLU A 344 22.58 9.68 -4.95
N VAL A 345 21.75 10.20 -4.04
CA VAL A 345 21.86 11.55 -3.49
C VAL A 345 21.65 11.53 -1.99
N GLU A 346 22.20 12.53 -1.32
CA GLU A 346 21.82 12.88 0.04
C GLU A 346 20.92 14.13 -0.03
N ALA A 347 19.68 14.01 0.44
CA ALA A 347 18.74 15.11 0.48
C ALA A 347 18.71 15.72 1.88
N PRO A 348 18.65 17.06 2.01
CA PRO A 348 18.61 17.71 3.31
C PRO A 348 17.32 17.38 4.09
N PRO A 349 17.26 17.67 5.41
CA PRO A 349 16.05 17.53 6.21
C PRO A 349 14.84 18.22 5.57
N HIS A 350 13.65 17.61 5.70
CA HIS A 350 12.37 18.14 5.18
C HIS A 350 12.41 18.62 3.72
N HIS A 351 13.24 17.99 2.89
CA HIS A 351 13.42 18.40 1.51
C HIS A 351 12.25 17.94 0.62
N VAL A 352 11.81 18.83 -0.27
CA VAL A 352 10.96 18.51 -1.41
C VAL A 352 11.77 18.79 -2.66
N GLY A 353 11.99 17.76 -3.48
CA GLY A 353 12.75 17.83 -4.71
C GLY A 353 12.02 17.22 -5.90
N GLU A 354 12.53 17.48 -7.09
CA GLU A 354 12.01 16.92 -8.34
C GLU A 354 13.13 16.17 -9.07
N LEU A 355 12.88 14.89 -9.33
CA LEU A 355 13.69 14.09 -10.23
C LEU A 355 13.24 14.39 -11.66
N ALA A 356 14.06 15.15 -12.38
CA ALA A 356 13.90 15.32 -13.81
C ALA A 356 14.39 14.06 -14.53
N VAL A 357 13.47 13.39 -15.23
CA VAL A 357 13.76 12.18 -16.00
C VAL A 357 13.60 12.46 -17.48
N ARG A 358 14.52 11.93 -18.29
CA ARG A 358 14.36 11.87 -19.75
C ARG A 358 14.68 10.47 -20.22
N PHE A 359 13.86 9.94 -21.10
CA PHE A 359 14.00 8.59 -21.64
C PHE A 359 13.63 8.53 -23.13
N GLY A 360 13.11 9.63 -23.70
CA GLY A 360 12.72 9.71 -25.09
C GLY A 360 11.41 8.98 -25.38
N LYS A 361 11.09 8.84 -26.67
CA LYS A 361 9.90 8.11 -27.09
C LYS A 361 10.13 6.61 -26.93
N LEU A 362 9.22 5.94 -26.22
CA LEU A 362 9.25 4.51 -25.99
C LEU A 362 8.65 3.75 -27.19
N PRO A 363 9.34 2.73 -27.75
CA PRO A 363 8.76 1.79 -28.72
C PRO A 363 7.56 1.01 -28.17
N PRO A 364 6.67 0.49 -29.02
CA PRO A 364 5.60 -0.40 -28.57
C PRO A 364 6.13 -1.59 -27.75
N GLY A 365 5.46 -1.89 -26.63
CA GLY A 365 5.85 -2.96 -25.70
C GLY A 365 7.08 -2.69 -24.82
N SER A 366 7.75 -1.54 -24.98
CA SER A 366 8.85 -1.13 -24.09
C SER A 366 8.35 -0.39 -22.85
N SER A 367 9.17 -0.36 -21.81
CA SER A 367 8.88 0.43 -20.61
C SER A 367 10.14 0.96 -19.93
N VAL A 368 9.95 2.04 -19.18
CA VAL A 368 10.94 2.52 -18.21
C VAL A 368 10.25 2.71 -16.87
N THR A 369 10.70 1.97 -15.87
CA THR A 369 10.22 2.14 -14.49
C THR A 369 11.28 2.83 -13.66
N PHE A 370 10.93 3.99 -13.12
CA PHE A 370 11.75 4.71 -12.15
C PHE A 370 11.39 4.24 -10.74
N TYR A 371 12.38 3.79 -9.99
CA TYR A 371 12.25 3.43 -8.58
C TYR A 371 12.95 4.45 -7.70
N LYS A 372 12.38 4.71 -6.53
CA LYS A 372 13.08 5.38 -5.43
C LYS A 372 13.28 4.42 -4.28
N TYR A 373 14.48 4.41 -3.71
CA TYR A 373 14.79 3.70 -2.48
C TYR A 373 15.34 4.67 -1.44
N TRP A 374 14.95 4.49 -0.18
CA TRP A 374 15.63 5.07 0.97
C TRP A 374 16.77 4.14 1.38
N VAL A 375 17.99 4.66 1.37
CA VAL A 375 19.23 3.90 1.61
C VAL A 375 19.64 4.08 3.06
N LEU A 376 19.41 3.04 3.86
CA LEU A 376 19.68 3.03 5.29
C LEU A 376 21.06 2.43 5.56
N PRO A 377 22.07 3.24 5.98
CA PRO A 377 23.37 2.71 6.33
C PRO A 377 23.31 1.92 7.65
N VAL A 378 24.35 1.11 7.88
CA VAL A 378 24.57 0.49 9.20
C VAL A 378 24.70 1.57 10.26
N GLY A 379 23.97 1.39 11.37
CA GLY A 379 23.90 2.36 12.47
C GLY A 379 22.71 3.31 12.38
N HIS A 380 21.97 3.35 11.27
CA HIS A 380 20.69 4.05 11.22
C HIS A 380 19.67 3.38 12.16
N PRO A 381 18.88 4.13 12.96
CA PRO A 381 17.93 3.54 13.91
C PRO A 381 16.95 2.54 13.27
N TYR A 382 16.51 2.81 12.04
CA TYR A 382 15.60 1.93 11.31
C TYR A 382 16.28 0.82 10.50
N HIS A 383 17.62 0.76 10.41
CA HIS A 383 18.32 -0.29 9.63
C HIS A 383 17.84 -1.71 9.97
N PRO A 384 17.75 -2.15 11.24
CA PRO A 384 17.32 -3.51 11.53
C PRO A 384 15.83 -3.74 11.27
N HIS A 385 15.00 -2.69 11.36
CA HIS A 385 13.58 -2.78 11.05
C HIS A 385 13.35 -2.89 9.54
N ALA A 386 14.10 -2.12 8.77
CA ALA A 386 14.09 -2.13 7.31
C ALA A 386 14.54 -3.48 6.74
N ALA A 387 15.63 -4.05 7.26
CA ALA A 387 16.10 -5.37 6.83
C ALA A 387 15.00 -6.44 6.98
N ARG A 388 14.28 -6.43 8.11
CA ARG A 388 13.13 -7.33 8.33
C ARG A 388 11.96 -7.01 7.41
N LEU A 389 11.70 -5.74 7.13
CA LEU A 389 10.61 -5.30 6.24
C LEU A 389 10.80 -5.81 4.81
N VAL A 390 12.03 -5.71 4.28
CA VAL A 390 12.34 -6.10 2.90
C VAL A 390 12.85 -7.54 2.77
N GLY A 391 13.00 -8.27 3.89
CA GLY A 391 13.51 -9.64 3.92
C GLY A 391 15.02 -9.78 3.67
N ASP A 392 15.79 -8.69 3.75
CA ASP A 392 17.24 -8.66 3.55
C ASP A 392 17.98 -8.96 4.86
N PHE A 393 17.91 -10.22 5.29
CA PHE A 393 18.60 -10.69 6.49
C PHE A 393 20.12 -10.74 6.33
N ASP A 394 20.62 -10.80 5.09
CA ASP A 394 22.05 -10.77 4.82
C ASP A 394 22.62 -9.39 5.13
N ALA A 395 21.90 -8.29 4.87
CA ALA A 395 22.31 -6.95 5.29
C ALA A 395 22.50 -6.81 6.81
N LEU A 396 21.69 -7.51 7.63
CA LEU A 396 21.86 -7.55 9.09
C LEU A 396 23.16 -8.23 9.51
N ALA A 397 23.51 -9.32 8.83
CA ALA A 397 24.68 -10.12 9.17
C ALA A 397 25.98 -9.54 8.60
N SER A 398 25.92 -8.96 7.40
CA SER A 398 27.09 -8.51 6.64
C SER A 398 27.39 -7.02 6.81
N GLY A 399 26.50 -6.27 7.45
CA GLY A 399 26.67 -4.82 7.63
C GLY A 399 26.57 -4.05 6.31
N GLN A 400 25.71 -4.48 5.39
CA GLN A 400 25.40 -3.73 4.17
C GLN A 400 24.26 -2.73 4.42
N PRO A 401 24.20 -1.62 3.67
CA PRO A 401 23.04 -0.74 3.68
C PRO A 401 21.78 -1.47 3.21
N VAL A 402 20.64 -1.14 3.81
CA VAL A 402 19.34 -1.66 3.39
C VAL A 402 18.65 -0.64 2.49
N ARG A 403 18.05 -1.10 1.39
CA ARG A 403 17.27 -0.26 0.48
C ARG A 403 15.78 -0.49 0.71
N VAL A 404 15.10 0.51 1.27
CA VAL A 404 13.65 0.46 1.48
C VAL A 404 12.94 1.05 0.27
N PRO A 405 12.05 0.30 -0.41
CA PRO A 405 11.27 0.85 -1.52
C PRO A 405 10.40 2.03 -1.07
N MET A 406 10.49 3.14 -1.80
CA MET A 406 9.75 4.38 -1.58
C MET A 406 8.86 4.70 -2.78
N GLY A 407 8.35 3.66 -3.44
CA GLY A 407 7.50 3.74 -4.62
C GLY A 407 8.23 3.70 -5.95
N ASP A 408 7.44 3.53 -7.00
CA ASP A 408 7.90 3.38 -8.37
C ASP A 408 6.96 4.07 -9.36
N TYR A 409 7.47 4.36 -10.54
CA TYR A 409 6.77 5.09 -11.60
C TYR A 409 7.10 4.49 -12.97
N THR A 410 6.11 3.93 -13.66
CA THR A 410 6.32 3.26 -14.94
C THR A 410 5.77 4.08 -16.09
N PHE A 411 6.61 4.29 -17.11
CA PHE A 411 6.22 4.80 -18.42
C PHE A 411 6.24 3.63 -19.40
N ILE A 412 5.17 3.50 -20.19
CA ILE A 412 5.01 2.45 -21.19
C ILE A 412 4.98 3.04 -22.59
N GLY A 413 5.57 2.34 -23.55
CA GLY A 413 5.34 2.62 -24.96
C GLY A 413 3.88 2.33 -25.35
N PRO A 414 3.39 2.93 -26.45
CA PRO A 414 2.02 2.71 -26.90
C PRO A 414 1.75 1.22 -27.16
N GLU A 415 0.56 0.75 -26.80
CA GLU A 415 0.05 -0.54 -27.26
C GLU A 415 -0.35 -0.41 -28.74
N ASP A 416 0.10 -1.34 -29.58
CA ASP A 416 -0.17 -1.37 -31.04
C ASP A 416 -1.66 -1.54 -31.40
#